data_AF-A2DGG8-F1
#
_entry.id   AF-A2DGG8-F1
#
_cell.length_a   1.000
_cell.length_b   1.000
_cell.length_c   1.000
_cell.angle_alpha   90.00
_cell.angle_beta   90.00
_cell.angle_gamma   90.00
#
_symmetry.space_group_name_H-M   'P 1'
#
loop_
_entity.id
_entity.type
_entity.pdbx_description
1 polymer ?
#
loop_
_entity_poly.entity_id
_entity_poly.type
_entity_poly.pdbx_seq_one_letter_code
_entity_poly.pdbx_strand_id
1 'polypeptide(L)'
;MDVDLPLEWRIAVETIRSDPLSYGSDGQSGTSNSFEKILEKEDSTQSPPIELTPLERQIQKANFVANNIQNCVEQLTLAEKKRSDISSYAELILGGSESYSSQIHYINTFVQSIDLFLPYFDSIEKLMLDFMHGVNIDLGASFENIEYCMKFFKFNENFKDSKNYEIKAQSLLNKLESSAKRYINSEFEKITTSNNATYDEIIVVIYNQFISQTESIRNLYKLCEKSVSFSSFLNIYSNTRIRLLEPLLKQILDDLGNNDQACYRILELCNKEYELFRRFFNVDENLYNQSIMKIIEWIFQIFNQYLIKISQPSILIKLCKIFQKLIKNDDNIHMITKNHMKSTLATLKERLVFRLEASELQIISAKELYETFSDLLELFPSEICEDIIANQLEMYIKVVSNSDYLSKLNQTEISIYFLYEMKYLQLCFDYVNNNTSNTEYEVGIEPLLCLLANYLHVQAQNISPNPKKVFLSNFFSMKSKTKTRDCSTILADLSSQICKKLKLEKENVTSISEIKIECPSLPPEIFKDPNFITYLDSIINTY
;
A
#
# COMPACT_ATOMS: atom_id res chain seq x y z
N MET A 1 2.68 -62.88 6.13
CA MET A 1 3.82 -62.48 6.96
C MET A 1 3.67 -63.26 8.24
N ASP A 2 4.37 -64.37 8.32
CA ASP A 2 4.42 -65.25 9.48
C ASP A 2 5.08 -64.52 10.64
N VAL A 3 4.34 -64.39 11.75
CA VAL A 3 4.92 -63.97 13.03
C VAL A 3 5.16 -65.25 13.81
N ASP A 4 6.43 -65.63 13.90
CA ASP A 4 6.95 -66.75 14.67
C ASP A 4 6.54 -66.62 16.15
N LEU A 5 5.74 -67.56 16.65
CA LEU A 5 5.41 -67.66 18.07
C LEU A 5 6.68 -67.95 18.90
N PRO A 6 6.88 -67.29 20.06
CA PRO A 6 8.02 -67.53 20.94
C PRO A 6 8.19 -69.01 21.30
N LEU A 7 9.44 -69.45 21.39
CA LEU A 7 9.81 -70.86 21.57
C LEU A 7 9.20 -71.45 22.85
N GLU A 8 9.04 -70.65 23.92
CA GLU A 8 8.44 -71.12 25.17
C GLU A 8 6.95 -71.49 25.01
N TRP A 9 6.25 -70.82 24.10
CA TRP A 9 4.83 -71.07 23.82
C TRP A 9 4.64 -72.30 22.92
N ARG A 10 5.58 -72.57 22.01
CA ARG A 10 5.61 -73.84 21.24
C ARG A 10 5.82 -75.03 22.17
N ILE A 11 6.75 -74.92 23.12
CA ILE A 11 7.06 -75.99 24.09
C ILE A 11 5.86 -76.28 25.00
N ALA A 12 5.11 -75.25 25.43
CA ALA A 12 3.92 -75.40 26.26
C ALA A 12 2.71 -76.02 25.52
N VAL A 13 2.61 -75.81 24.20
CA VAL A 13 1.55 -76.42 23.36
C VAL A 13 1.92 -77.85 22.96
N GLU A 14 3.20 -78.16 22.76
CA GLU A 14 3.69 -79.51 22.45
C GLU A 14 3.67 -80.46 23.66
N THR A 15 3.70 -79.95 24.88
CA THR A 15 3.58 -80.73 26.13
C THR A 15 2.15 -81.16 26.45
N ILE A 16 1.14 -80.61 25.75
CA ILE A 16 -0.26 -81.05 25.83
C ILE A 16 -0.50 -82.06 24.72
N ARG A 17 0.05 -83.26 24.88
CA ARG A 17 -0.38 -84.45 24.14
C ARG A 17 -0.77 -85.56 25.09
N SER A 18 -2.04 -85.93 24.98
CA SER A 18 -2.68 -87.11 25.50
C SER A 18 -2.11 -88.36 24.81
N ASP A 19 -1.45 -89.24 25.56
CA ASP A 19 -1.34 -90.65 25.17
C ASP A 19 -2.70 -91.32 25.43
N PRO A 20 -3.21 -92.22 24.56
CA PRO A 20 -2.52 -93.49 24.31
C PRO A 20 -2.74 -94.15 22.93
N LEU A 21 -1.81 -95.04 22.54
CA LEU A 21 -2.05 -96.47 22.26
C LEU A 21 -0.80 -97.08 21.58
N SER A 22 0.08 -97.66 22.39
CA SER A 22 1.18 -98.50 21.93
C SER A 22 0.68 -99.94 21.69
N TYR A 23 0.56 -100.33 20.42
CA TYR A 23 0.72 -101.73 20.02
C TYR A 23 2.20 -101.97 19.74
N GLY A 24 2.76 -102.98 20.40
CA GLY A 24 4.20 -103.10 20.61
C GLY A 24 5.03 -103.64 19.43
N SER A 25 6.34 -103.60 19.62
CA SER A 25 7.30 -104.69 19.36
C SER A 25 8.72 -104.19 19.63
N ASP A 26 9.46 -105.03 20.34
CA ASP A 26 10.91 -105.24 20.27
C ASP A 26 11.90 -104.14 20.70
N GLY A 27 12.88 -104.58 21.50
CA GLY A 27 14.23 -104.02 21.45
C GLY A 27 14.82 -103.54 22.77
N GLN A 28 15.36 -104.49 23.53
CA GLN A 28 16.67 -104.42 24.22
C GLN A 28 17.03 -103.23 25.14
N SER A 29 17.39 -103.63 26.37
CA SER A 29 18.54 -103.15 27.16
C SER A 29 18.57 -101.67 27.59
N GLY A 30 18.85 -101.31 28.83
CA GLY A 30 19.33 -102.06 29.96
C GLY A 30 19.74 -101.07 31.06
N THR A 31 19.76 -101.55 32.30
CA THR A 31 20.38 -100.95 33.50
C THR A 31 19.75 -99.62 33.94
N SER A 32 19.48 -99.34 35.21
CA SER A 32 20.10 -99.74 36.46
C SER A 32 19.08 -99.41 37.56
N ASN A 33 18.87 -100.32 38.51
CA ASN A 33 18.90 -100.02 39.95
C ASN A 33 18.67 -101.33 40.70
N SER A 34 19.79 -101.99 40.99
CA SER A 34 19.90 -103.08 41.95
C SER A 34 20.05 -102.53 43.38
N PHE A 35 19.87 -103.43 44.34
CA PHE A 35 19.87 -103.28 45.81
C PHE A 35 18.49 -102.83 46.32
N GLU A 36 17.72 -103.64 47.02
CA GLU A 36 18.11 -104.66 47.99
C GLU A 36 16.89 -105.52 48.36
N LYS A 37 17.20 -106.74 48.83
CA LYS A 37 16.35 -107.66 49.59
C LYS A 37 15.51 -108.64 48.77
N ILE A 38 16.01 -109.87 48.56
CA ILE A 38 16.21 -110.93 49.58
C ILE A 38 14.85 -111.33 50.15
N LEU A 39 14.36 -112.50 49.75
CA LEU A 39 14.04 -113.60 50.66
C LEU A 39 13.41 -114.77 49.86
N GLU A 40 13.87 -115.97 50.22
CA GLU A 40 13.17 -117.26 50.08
C GLU A 40 13.11 -117.83 48.65
N LYS A 41 14.11 -118.63 48.25
CA LYS A 41 14.22 -120.09 48.47
C LYS A 41 12.93 -120.88 48.22
N GLU A 42 13.11 -121.88 47.35
CA GLU A 42 12.48 -123.20 47.39
C GLU A 42 10.95 -123.24 47.16
N ASP A 43 10.53 -123.68 45.97
CA ASP A 43 10.05 -125.05 45.88
C ASP A 43 9.82 -125.52 44.44
N SER A 44 10.45 -126.64 44.15
CA SER A 44 10.12 -127.54 43.05
C SER A 44 8.69 -128.03 43.20
N THR A 45 7.82 -127.75 42.22
CA THR A 45 6.79 -128.65 41.66
C THR A 45 5.87 -127.85 40.73
N GLN A 46 6.31 -127.58 39.50
CA GLN A 46 5.34 -127.27 38.44
C GLN A 46 4.62 -128.57 38.05
N SER A 47 3.45 -128.77 38.66
CA SER A 47 2.37 -129.56 38.06
C SER A 47 1.91 -128.86 36.77
N PRO A 48 1.59 -129.59 35.69
CA PRO A 48 1.18 -128.96 34.45
C PRO A 48 -0.13 -128.18 34.64
N PRO A 49 -0.29 -127.01 34.00
CA PRO A 49 -1.38 -126.09 34.28
C PRO A 49 -2.70 -126.69 33.82
N ILE A 50 -3.68 -126.72 34.73
CA ILE A 50 -5.08 -127.02 34.43
C ILE A 50 -5.57 -125.92 33.48
N GLU A 51 -5.88 -126.27 32.24
CA GLU A 51 -6.41 -125.32 31.25
C GLU A 51 -7.77 -124.79 31.72
N LEU A 52 -7.80 -123.51 32.12
CA LEU A 52 -9.04 -122.78 32.44
C LEU A 52 -10.00 -122.86 31.26
N THR A 53 -11.26 -123.17 31.59
CA THR A 53 -12.32 -123.32 30.59
C THR A 53 -12.55 -121.99 29.84
N PRO A 54 -13.06 -122.02 28.60
CA PRO A 54 -13.29 -120.80 27.81
C PRO A 54 -14.15 -119.75 28.52
N LEU A 55 -15.08 -120.19 29.38
CA LEU A 55 -15.95 -119.32 30.18
C LEU A 55 -15.17 -118.59 31.28
N GLU A 56 -14.26 -119.27 31.98
CA GLU A 56 -13.43 -118.66 33.03
C GLU A 56 -12.46 -117.63 32.45
N ARG A 57 -11.91 -117.87 31.25
CA ARG A 57 -11.11 -116.85 30.53
C ARG A 57 -11.94 -115.64 30.14
N GLN A 58 -13.20 -115.81 29.74
CA GLN A 58 -14.08 -114.69 29.43
C GLN A 58 -14.48 -113.89 30.67
N ILE A 59 -14.75 -114.56 31.80
CA ILE A 59 -15.05 -113.90 33.08
C ILE A 59 -13.84 -113.10 33.58
N GLN A 60 -12.63 -113.67 33.49
CA GLN A 60 -11.41 -112.94 33.84
C GLN A 60 -11.19 -111.71 32.95
N LYS A 61 -11.42 -111.82 31.64
CA LYS A 61 -11.37 -110.66 30.73
C LYS A 61 -12.44 -109.62 31.07
N ALA A 62 -13.66 -110.04 31.39
CA ALA A 62 -14.74 -109.13 31.77
C ALA A 62 -14.42 -108.38 33.07
N ASN A 63 -13.87 -109.08 34.08
CA ASN A 63 -13.45 -108.46 35.34
C ASN A 63 -12.27 -107.50 35.15
N PHE A 64 -11.31 -107.85 34.27
CA PHE A 64 -10.22 -106.94 33.91
C PHE A 64 -10.73 -105.66 33.24
N VAL A 65 -11.69 -105.78 32.32
CA VAL A 65 -12.32 -104.62 31.68
C VAL A 65 -13.14 -103.80 32.68
N ALA A 66 -13.91 -104.45 33.57
CA ALA A 66 -14.69 -103.77 34.60
C ALA A 66 -13.80 -102.94 35.56
N ASN A 67 -12.67 -103.51 36.00
CA ASN A 67 -11.72 -102.78 36.85
C ASN A 67 -11.06 -101.61 36.10
N ASN A 68 -10.75 -101.77 34.81
CA ASN A 68 -10.22 -100.66 34.01
C ASN A 68 -11.24 -99.55 33.78
N ILE A 69 -12.52 -99.89 33.58
CA ILE A 69 -13.61 -98.91 33.50
C ILE A 69 -13.72 -98.14 34.81
N GLN A 70 -13.67 -98.82 35.95
CA GLN A 70 -13.73 -98.17 37.26
C GLN A 70 -12.56 -97.19 37.48
N ASN A 71 -11.34 -97.60 37.14
CA ASN A 71 -10.17 -96.72 37.20
C ASN A 71 -10.31 -95.50 36.26
N CYS A 72 -10.86 -95.67 35.07
CA CYS A 72 -11.12 -94.57 34.15
C CYS A 72 -12.16 -93.59 34.72
N VAL A 73 -13.22 -94.07 35.37
CA VAL A 73 -14.24 -93.21 36.01
C VAL A 73 -13.62 -92.36 37.11
N GLU A 74 -12.77 -92.95 37.96
CA GLU A 74 -12.10 -92.23 39.05
C GLU A 74 -11.10 -91.17 38.53
N GLN A 75 -10.37 -91.48 37.47
CA GLN A 75 -9.49 -90.53 36.78
C GLN A 75 -10.28 -89.35 36.20
N LEU A 76 -11.47 -89.61 35.63
CA LEU A 76 -12.34 -88.60 35.06
C LEU A 76 -12.92 -87.68 36.14
N THR A 77 -13.36 -88.23 37.28
CA THR A 77 -13.86 -87.41 38.41
C THR A 77 -12.75 -86.54 39.00
N LEU A 78 -11.52 -87.04 39.08
CA LEU A 78 -10.37 -86.25 39.51
C LEU A 78 -10.04 -85.11 38.52
N ALA A 79 -10.11 -85.39 37.22
CA ALA A 79 -9.86 -84.41 36.17
C ALA A 79 -10.93 -83.30 36.14
N GLU A 80 -12.20 -83.65 36.30
CA GLU A 80 -13.30 -82.67 36.39
C GLU A 80 -13.16 -81.77 37.62
N LYS A 81 -12.78 -82.34 38.76
CA LYS A 81 -12.52 -81.56 39.99
C LYS A 81 -11.37 -80.57 39.77
N LYS A 82 -10.23 -81.03 39.21
CA LYS A 82 -9.10 -80.15 38.89
C LYS A 82 -9.48 -79.04 37.90
N ARG A 83 -10.29 -79.37 36.88
CA ARG A 83 -10.79 -78.38 35.91
C ARG A 83 -11.65 -77.32 36.58
N SER A 84 -12.56 -77.73 37.47
CA SER A 84 -13.40 -76.82 38.25
C SER A 84 -12.56 -75.88 39.13
N ASP A 85 -11.57 -76.43 39.83
CA ASP A 85 -10.67 -75.66 40.67
C ASP A 85 -9.88 -74.63 39.84
N ILE A 86 -9.29 -75.05 38.72
CA ILE A 86 -8.56 -74.17 37.79
C ILE A 86 -9.47 -73.06 37.24
N SER A 87 -10.71 -73.38 36.87
CA SER A 87 -11.67 -72.39 36.38
C SER A 87 -11.98 -71.33 37.44
N SER A 88 -12.16 -71.73 38.70
CA SER A 88 -12.42 -70.80 39.81
C SER A 88 -11.21 -69.88 40.10
N TYR A 89 -9.98 -70.42 40.00
CA TYR A 89 -8.77 -69.62 40.13
C TYR A 89 -8.56 -68.66 38.95
N ALA A 90 -8.92 -69.09 37.74
CA ALA A 90 -8.86 -68.25 36.54
C ALA A 90 -9.87 -67.08 36.63
N GLU A 91 -11.09 -67.29 37.12
CA GLU A 91 -12.07 -66.23 37.35
C GLU A 91 -11.60 -65.21 38.40
N LEU A 92 -10.95 -65.67 39.48
CA LEU A 92 -10.33 -64.79 40.49
C LEU A 92 -9.19 -63.93 39.93
N ILE A 93 -8.36 -64.49 39.05
CA ILE A 93 -7.26 -63.77 38.39
C ILE A 93 -7.80 -62.80 37.33
N LEU A 94 -8.80 -63.22 36.55
CA LEU A 94 -9.40 -62.38 35.51
C LEU A 94 -10.22 -61.23 36.09
N GLY A 95 -10.95 -61.43 37.19
CA GLY A 95 -11.66 -60.37 37.91
C GLY A 95 -10.74 -59.30 38.52
N GLY A 96 -9.48 -59.64 38.83
CA GLY A 96 -8.45 -58.66 39.21
C GLY A 96 -7.80 -57.95 38.01
N SER A 97 -7.76 -58.60 36.84
CA SER A 97 -7.06 -58.13 35.63
C SER A 97 -7.77 -57.00 34.89
N GLU A 98 -9.10 -56.89 34.98
CA GLU A 98 -9.85 -55.75 34.41
C GLU A 98 -9.50 -54.42 35.09
N SER A 99 -9.16 -54.45 36.38
CA SER A 99 -8.70 -53.25 37.10
C SER A 99 -7.29 -52.81 36.67
N TYR A 100 -6.40 -53.78 36.43
CA TYR A 100 -5.02 -53.53 36.01
C TYR A 100 -4.93 -53.09 34.54
N SER A 101 -5.69 -53.71 33.64
CA SER A 101 -5.73 -53.32 32.22
C SER A 101 -6.31 -51.92 32.05
N SER A 102 -7.36 -51.57 32.81
CA SER A 102 -7.94 -50.23 32.84
C SER A 102 -6.96 -49.18 33.40
N GLN A 103 -6.25 -49.50 34.48
CA GLN A 103 -5.23 -48.60 35.06
C GLN A 103 -4.02 -48.43 34.14
N ILE A 104 -3.54 -49.50 33.50
CA ILE A 104 -2.47 -49.43 32.49
C ILE A 104 -2.94 -48.61 31.29
N HIS A 105 -4.18 -48.75 30.84
CA HIS A 105 -4.72 -47.94 29.75
C HIS A 105 -4.82 -46.46 30.17
N TYR A 106 -5.22 -46.16 31.40
CA TYR A 106 -5.28 -44.80 31.94
C TYR A 106 -3.87 -44.18 32.05
N ILE A 107 -2.88 -44.94 32.54
CA ILE A 107 -1.47 -44.52 32.63
C ILE A 107 -0.90 -44.31 31.22
N ASN A 108 -1.14 -45.22 30.27
CA ASN A 108 -0.68 -45.06 28.90
C ASN A 108 -1.33 -43.86 28.22
N THR A 109 -2.61 -43.61 28.44
CA THR A 109 -3.31 -42.41 27.93
C THR A 109 -2.76 -41.13 28.58
N PHE A 110 -2.41 -41.20 29.87
CA PHE A 110 -1.79 -40.10 30.61
C PHE A 110 -0.35 -39.81 30.12
N VAL A 111 0.45 -40.84 29.88
CA VAL A 111 1.81 -40.71 29.32
C VAL A 111 1.74 -40.18 27.89
N GLN A 112 0.85 -40.71 27.06
CA GLN A 112 0.63 -40.21 25.70
C GLN A 112 0.17 -38.75 25.69
N SER A 113 -0.66 -38.33 26.65
CA SER A 113 -1.04 -36.90 26.77
C SER A 113 0.11 -36.01 27.26
N ILE A 114 1.00 -36.51 28.13
CA ILE A 114 2.24 -35.82 28.50
C ILE A 114 3.18 -35.67 27.30
N ASP A 115 3.36 -36.72 26.50
CA ASP A 115 4.20 -36.72 25.29
C ASP A 115 3.67 -35.75 24.22
N LEU A 116 2.37 -35.46 24.23
CA LEU A 116 1.75 -34.45 23.36
C LEU A 116 2.04 -33.01 23.84
N PHE A 117 2.32 -32.79 25.13
CA PHE A 117 2.51 -31.45 25.69
C PHE A 117 3.99 -31.04 25.83
N LEU A 118 4.88 -31.98 26.16
CA LEU A 118 6.32 -31.74 26.30
C LEU A 118 6.96 -30.96 25.14
N PRO A 119 6.66 -31.27 23.86
CA PRO A 119 7.29 -30.59 22.73
C PRO A 119 7.13 -29.07 22.73
N TYR A 120 6.04 -28.55 23.30
CA TYR A 120 5.80 -27.09 23.38
C TYR A 120 6.72 -26.42 24.39
N PHE A 121 6.95 -27.06 25.54
CA PHE A 121 7.86 -26.57 26.57
C PHE A 121 9.31 -26.65 26.10
N ASP A 122 9.70 -27.79 25.53
CA ASP A 122 11.04 -28.01 24.97
C ASP A 122 11.35 -27.04 23.83
N SER A 123 10.36 -26.73 22.99
CA SER A 123 10.52 -25.74 21.91
C SER A 123 10.84 -24.35 22.43
N ILE A 124 10.17 -23.89 23.50
CA ILE A 124 10.45 -22.59 24.12
C ILE A 124 11.84 -22.58 24.76
N GLU A 125 12.21 -23.61 25.52
CA GLU A 125 13.54 -23.69 26.13
C GLU A 125 14.66 -23.74 25.08
N LYS A 126 14.46 -24.51 24.00
CA LYS A 126 15.40 -24.56 22.88
C LYS A 126 15.57 -23.19 22.23
N LEU A 127 14.48 -22.50 21.91
CA LEU A 127 14.55 -21.15 21.35
C LEU A 127 15.22 -20.16 22.32
N MET A 128 14.96 -20.28 23.63
CA MET A 128 15.67 -19.48 24.65
C MET A 128 17.19 -19.71 24.60
N LEU A 129 17.62 -20.97 24.50
CA LEU A 129 19.03 -21.34 24.37
C LEU A 129 19.64 -20.79 23.07
N ASP A 130 18.94 -20.94 21.94
CA ASP A 130 19.40 -20.43 20.64
C ASP A 130 19.63 -18.90 20.68
N PHE A 131 18.72 -18.16 21.30
CA PHE A 131 18.88 -16.71 21.53
C PHE A 131 20.01 -16.36 22.49
N MET A 132 20.24 -17.16 23.54
CA MET A 132 21.33 -16.93 24.49
C MET A 132 22.71 -17.19 23.87
N HIS A 133 22.80 -18.20 23.00
CA HIS A 133 24.05 -18.60 22.36
C HIS A 133 24.34 -17.85 21.05
N GLY A 134 23.41 -17.01 20.58
CA GLY A 134 23.59 -16.20 19.37
C GLY A 134 23.68 -17.05 18.10
N VAL A 135 23.02 -18.21 18.08
CA VAL A 135 22.94 -19.08 16.89
C VAL A 135 22.17 -18.32 15.80
N ASN A 136 22.48 -18.59 14.52
CA ASN A 136 21.73 -17.98 13.42
C ASN A 136 20.29 -18.54 13.42
N ILE A 137 19.34 -17.73 13.90
CA ILE A 137 17.95 -18.15 14.10
C ILE A 137 17.18 -17.99 12.79
N ASP A 138 16.51 -19.05 12.35
CA ASP A 138 15.50 -18.94 11.31
C ASP A 138 14.30 -18.15 11.86
N LEU A 139 14.24 -16.87 11.50
CA LEU A 139 13.21 -15.96 11.99
C LEU A 139 11.81 -16.45 11.62
N GLY A 140 11.63 -16.98 10.41
CA GLY A 140 10.33 -17.41 9.91
C GLY A 140 9.76 -18.57 10.70
N ALA A 141 10.52 -19.67 10.78
CA ALA A 141 10.12 -20.85 11.54
C ALA A 141 9.94 -20.55 13.04
N SER A 142 10.74 -19.63 13.58
CA SER A 142 10.66 -19.24 15.00
C SER A 142 9.40 -18.44 15.31
N PHE A 143 8.93 -17.56 14.41
CA PHE A 143 7.68 -16.83 14.59
C PHE A 143 6.48 -17.78 14.66
N GLU A 144 6.39 -18.70 13.70
CA GLU A 144 5.29 -19.69 13.64
C GLU A 144 5.29 -20.61 14.87
N ASN A 145 6.48 -21.09 15.27
CA ASN A 145 6.62 -21.96 16.44
C ASN A 145 6.18 -21.25 17.74
N ILE A 146 6.64 -20.01 17.95
CA ILE A 146 6.23 -19.23 19.13
C ILE A 146 4.73 -18.95 19.12
N GLU A 147 4.12 -18.61 17.97
CA GLU A 147 2.68 -18.39 17.88
C GLU A 147 1.89 -19.67 18.23
N TYR A 148 2.36 -20.83 17.77
CA TYR A 148 1.77 -22.13 18.08
C TYR A 148 1.87 -22.46 19.57
N CYS A 149 3.05 -22.29 20.17
CA CYS A 149 3.26 -22.43 21.61
C CYS A 149 2.38 -21.48 22.43
N MET A 150 2.28 -20.22 22.04
CA MET A 150 1.44 -19.24 22.74
C MET A 150 -0.04 -19.60 22.69
N LYS A 151 -0.56 -20.04 21.54
CA LYS A 151 -1.95 -20.53 21.43
C LYS A 151 -2.18 -21.72 22.34
N PHE A 152 -1.23 -22.65 22.37
CA PHE A 152 -1.29 -23.83 23.24
C PHE A 152 -1.36 -23.44 24.73
N PHE A 153 -0.46 -22.57 25.21
CA PHE A 153 -0.44 -22.18 26.63
C PHE A 153 -1.71 -21.41 27.05
N LYS A 154 -2.21 -20.52 26.18
CA LYS A 154 -3.49 -19.81 26.39
C LYS A 154 -4.69 -20.76 26.45
N PHE A 155 -4.72 -21.79 25.61
CA PHE A 155 -5.83 -22.75 25.64
C PHE A 155 -5.75 -23.67 26.88
N ASN A 156 -4.56 -23.84 27.46
CA ASN A 156 -4.29 -24.72 28.58
C ASN A 156 -3.81 -23.93 29.83
N GLU A 157 -4.45 -22.80 30.14
CA GLU A 157 -4.05 -21.92 31.26
C GLU A 157 -4.04 -22.62 32.64
N ASN A 158 -4.86 -23.66 32.81
CA ASN A 158 -4.97 -24.43 34.04
C ASN A 158 -3.84 -25.46 34.21
N PHE A 159 -3.04 -25.71 33.16
CA PHE A 159 -1.92 -26.64 33.23
C PHE A 159 -0.74 -26.02 33.99
N LYS A 160 -0.04 -26.84 34.77
CA LYS A 160 1.07 -26.40 35.62
C LYS A 160 2.14 -25.68 34.76
N ASP A 161 2.60 -24.53 35.23
CA ASP A 161 3.60 -23.68 34.58
C ASP A 161 3.20 -23.06 33.22
N SER A 162 1.99 -23.32 32.71
CA SER A 162 1.52 -22.79 31.42
C SER A 162 1.61 -21.26 31.35
N LYS A 163 1.16 -20.55 32.40
CA LYS A 163 1.29 -19.08 32.49
C LYS A 163 2.74 -18.59 32.48
N ASN A 164 3.65 -19.31 33.14
CA ASN A 164 5.07 -18.94 33.16
C ASN A 164 5.68 -19.09 31.75
N TYR A 165 5.35 -20.18 31.05
CA TYR A 165 5.82 -20.41 29.69
C TYR A 165 5.16 -19.50 28.65
N GLU A 166 3.92 -19.08 28.86
CA GLU A 166 3.29 -18.03 28.06
C GLU A 166 4.07 -16.71 28.17
N ILE A 167 4.44 -16.30 29.40
CA ILE A 167 5.26 -15.10 29.62
C ILE A 167 6.64 -15.24 28.96
N LYS A 168 7.28 -16.42 29.08
CA LYS A 168 8.55 -16.70 28.39
C LYS A 168 8.40 -16.62 26.86
N ALA A 169 7.35 -17.20 26.31
CA ALA A 169 7.06 -17.17 24.88
C ALA A 169 6.81 -15.73 24.38
N GLN A 170 6.09 -14.91 25.14
CA GLN A 170 5.92 -13.49 24.83
C GLN A 170 7.24 -12.72 24.88
N SER A 171 8.10 -13.00 25.85
CA SER A 171 9.44 -12.40 25.95
C SER A 171 10.33 -12.78 24.75
N LEU A 172 10.28 -14.05 24.33
CA LEU A 172 10.95 -14.52 23.12
C LEU A 172 10.40 -13.85 21.86
N LEU A 173 9.08 -13.71 21.74
CA LEU A 173 8.45 -13.02 20.62
C LEU A 173 8.98 -11.58 20.51
N ASN A 174 9.04 -10.85 21.62
CA ASN A 174 9.58 -9.48 21.63
C ASN A 174 11.07 -9.41 21.21
N LYS A 175 11.87 -10.40 21.61
CA LYS A 175 13.29 -10.52 21.18
C LYS A 175 13.41 -10.86 19.69
N LEU A 176 12.54 -11.74 19.20
CA LEU A 176 12.47 -12.13 17.80
C LEU A 176 12.07 -10.94 16.93
N GLU A 177 11.04 -10.18 17.32
CA GLU A 177 10.64 -8.94 16.66
C GLU A 177 11.78 -7.92 16.60
N SER A 178 12.52 -7.75 17.70
CA SER A 178 13.67 -6.84 17.74
C SER A 178 14.80 -7.28 16.81
N SER A 179 14.98 -8.59 16.65
CA SER A 179 15.98 -9.16 15.73
C SER A 179 15.53 -9.06 14.27
N ALA A 180 14.24 -9.29 14.01
CA ALA A 180 13.62 -9.09 12.70
C ALA A 180 13.72 -7.62 12.25
N LYS A 181 13.44 -6.64 13.13
CA LYS A 181 13.62 -5.21 12.83
C LYS A 181 15.07 -4.88 12.43
N ARG A 182 16.05 -5.43 13.15
CA ARG A 182 17.47 -5.25 12.83
C ARG A 182 17.82 -5.86 11.48
N TYR A 183 17.36 -7.09 11.22
CA TYR A 183 17.57 -7.75 9.93
C TYR A 183 16.95 -6.95 8.77
N ILE A 184 15.68 -6.55 8.89
CA ILE A 184 14.97 -5.74 7.89
C ILE A 184 15.71 -4.43 7.62
N ASN A 185 16.13 -3.70 8.67
CA ASN A 185 16.94 -2.49 8.50
C ASN A 185 18.24 -2.78 7.73
N SER A 186 18.95 -3.85 8.09
CA SER A 186 20.22 -4.20 7.43
C SER A 186 20.05 -4.57 5.95
N GLU A 187 18.93 -5.19 5.57
CA GLU A 187 18.61 -5.46 4.17
C GLU A 187 18.29 -4.16 3.42
N PHE A 188 17.52 -3.25 4.03
CA PHE A 188 17.23 -1.94 3.44
C PHE A 188 18.46 -1.03 3.31
N GLU A 189 19.46 -1.16 4.19
CA GLU A 189 20.73 -0.42 4.11
C GLU A 189 21.60 -0.83 2.93
N LYS A 190 21.38 -2.01 2.32
CA LYS A 190 22.08 -2.42 1.10
C LYS A 190 21.61 -1.67 -0.15
N ILE A 191 20.48 -0.95 -0.06
CA ILE A 191 19.97 -0.12 -1.14
C ILE A 191 20.68 1.23 -1.06
N THR A 192 21.45 1.56 -2.10
CA THR A 192 22.26 2.78 -2.13
C THR A 192 21.95 3.58 -3.39
N THR A 193 21.92 4.90 -3.24
CA THR A 193 21.74 5.84 -4.35
C THR A 193 23.09 6.39 -4.80
N SER A 194 23.31 6.44 -6.12
CA SER A 194 24.45 7.17 -6.68
C SER A 194 24.10 8.66 -6.75
N ASN A 195 24.94 9.51 -6.15
CA ASN A 195 24.71 10.96 -6.10
C ASN A 195 24.89 11.67 -7.45
N ASN A 196 25.45 11.01 -8.46
CA ASN A 196 25.83 11.63 -9.75
C ASN A 196 25.00 11.14 -10.95
N ALA A 197 23.96 10.34 -10.71
CA ALA A 197 23.10 9.82 -11.78
C ALA A 197 21.95 10.80 -12.11
N THR A 198 21.44 10.71 -13.34
CA THR A 198 20.26 11.49 -13.77
C THR A 198 18.99 11.00 -13.07
N TYR A 199 17.94 11.83 -13.06
CA TYR A 199 16.64 11.48 -12.45
C TYR A 199 16.12 10.11 -12.92
N ASP A 200 16.12 9.87 -14.23
CA ASP A 200 15.60 8.63 -14.82
C ASP A 200 16.44 7.41 -14.43
N GLU A 201 17.78 7.57 -14.40
CA GLU A 201 18.69 6.52 -13.95
C GLU A 201 18.52 6.20 -12.47
N ILE A 202 18.41 7.22 -11.61
CA ILE A 202 18.22 7.03 -10.17
C ILE A 202 16.89 6.33 -9.89
N ILE A 203 15.81 6.72 -10.59
CA ILE A 203 14.52 6.04 -10.48
C ILE A 203 14.67 4.55 -10.80
N VAL A 204 15.20 4.22 -11.98
CA VAL A 204 15.32 2.82 -12.41
C VAL A 204 16.16 2.02 -11.41
N VAL A 205 17.25 2.59 -10.93
CA VAL A 205 18.13 1.95 -9.94
C VAL A 205 17.41 1.75 -8.61
N ILE A 206 16.79 2.78 -8.03
CA ILE A 206 16.12 2.69 -6.73
C ILE A 206 15.00 1.67 -6.76
N TYR A 207 14.12 1.71 -7.77
CA TYR A 207 12.95 0.82 -7.81
C TYR A 207 13.37 -0.63 -8.09
N ASN A 208 14.30 -0.87 -9.03
CA ASN A 208 14.77 -2.22 -9.32
C ASN A 208 15.59 -2.83 -8.18
N GLN A 209 16.52 -2.06 -7.60
CA GLN A 209 17.28 -2.52 -6.44
C GLN A 209 16.35 -2.81 -5.27
N PHE A 210 15.39 -1.92 -5.00
CA PHE A 210 14.42 -2.14 -3.93
C PHE A 210 13.63 -3.44 -4.16
N ILE A 211 13.04 -3.65 -5.34
CA ILE A 211 12.31 -4.88 -5.62
C ILE A 211 13.20 -6.11 -5.43
N SER A 212 14.43 -6.09 -5.95
CA SER A 212 15.35 -7.24 -5.85
C SER A 212 15.81 -7.55 -4.42
N GLN A 213 16.08 -6.52 -3.60
CA GLN A 213 16.64 -6.69 -2.26
C GLN A 213 15.57 -6.94 -1.20
N THR A 214 14.31 -6.64 -1.50
CA THR A 214 13.24 -6.65 -0.49
C THR A 214 12.37 -7.91 -0.53
N GLU A 215 12.54 -8.77 -1.55
CA GLU A 215 11.80 -10.04 -1.65
C GLU A 215 12.05 -10.95 -0.43
N SER A 216 13.27 -10.97 0.10
CA SER A 216 13.67 -11.78 1.27
C SER A 216 12.97 -11.35 2.56
N ILE A 217 12.69 -10.06 2.73
CA ILE A 217 12.09 -9.48 3.94
C ILE A 217 10.57 -9.35 3.86
N ARG A 218 9.98 -9.52 2.67
CA ARG A 218 8.54 -9.41 2.45
C ARG A 218 7.73 -10.38 3.32
N ASN A 219 8.20 -11.62 3.44
CA ASN A 219 7.53 -12.63 4.28
C ASN A 219 7.62 -12.31 5.77
N LEU A 220 8.70 -11.65 6.22
CA LEU A 220 8.82 -11.22 7.61
C LEU A 220 7.79 -10.15 7.97
N TYR A 221 7.48 -9.22 7.06
CA TYR A 221 6.40 -8.27 7.28
C TYR A 221 5.06 -8.98 7.52
N LYS A 222 4.72 -10.00 6.70
CA LYS A 222 3.48 -10.79 6.87
C LYS A 222 3.42 -11.48 8.23
N LEU A 223 4.52 -12.09 8.67
CA LEU A 223 4.60 -12.76 9.97
C LEU A 223 4.41 -11.78 11.14
N CYS A 224 4.82 -10.52 10.97
CA CYS A 224 4.69 -9.48 11.99
C CYS A 224 3.35 -8.73 11.96
N GLU A 225 2.46 -8.94 10.97
CA GLU A 225 1.19 -8.20 10.82
C GLU A 225 0.32 -8.23 12.09
N LYS A 226 0.25 -9.39 12.75
CA LYS A 226 -0.57 -9.59 13.95
C LYS A 226 0.09 -9.06 15.23
N SER A 227 1.33 -8.57 15.14
CA SER A 227 2.04 -8.04 16.30
C SER A 227 1.49 -6.68 16.71
N VAL A 228 1.44 -6.44 18.03
CA VAL A 228 1.17 -5.11 18.59
C VAL A 228 2.21 -4.08 18.13
N SER A 229 3.43 -4.53 17.79
CA SER A 229 4.51 -3.65 17.33
C SER A 229 4.56 -3.47 15.81
N PHE A 230 3.55 -3.94 15.06
CA PHE A 230 3.55 -3.90 13.59
C PHE A 230 3.73 -2.49 13.00
N SER A 231 3.15 -1.47 13.63
CA SER A 231 3.34 -0.06 13.23
C SER A 231 4.82 0.36 13.21
N SER A 232 5.66 -0.20 14.09
CA SER A 232 7.10 0.07 14.09
C SER A 232 7.83 -0.59 12.93
N PHE A 233 7.37 -1.74 12.43
CA PHE A 233 7.89 -2.35 11.20
C PHE A 233 7.50 -1.51 9.97
N LEU A 234 6.27 -1.02 9.90
CA LEU A 234 5.84 -0.12 8.82
C LEU A 234 6.61 1.21 8.84
N ASN A 235 6.99 1.70 10.03
CA ASN A 235 7.84 2.87 10.16
C ASN A 235 9.25 2.66 9.56
N ILE A 236 9.83 1.46 9.69
CA ILE A 236 11.10 1.12 9.05
C ILE A 236 10.99 1.26 7.52
N TYR A 237 9.92 0.71 6.93
CA TYR A 237 9.65 0.83 5.50
C TYR A 237 9.53 2.30 5.08
N SER A 238 8.64 3.06 5.72
CA SER A 238 8.39 4.46 5.34
C SER A 238 9.62 5.35 5.50
N ASN A 239 10.36 5.21 6.60
CA ASN A 239 11.58 5.98 6.83
C ASN A 239 12.68 5.63 5.80
N THR A 240 12.81 4.35 5.43
CA THR A 240 13.75 3.93 4.39
C THR A 240 13.38 4.53 3.04
N ARG A 241 12.10 4.47 2.65
CA ARG A 241 11.64 5.07 1.39
C ARG A 241 11.90 6.57 1.37
N ILE A 242 11.55 7.28 2.44
CA ILE A 242 11.84 8.72 2.59
C ILE A 242 13.34 9.02 2.36
N ARG A 243 14.23 8.28 3.03
CA ARG A 243 15.69 8.43 2.87
C ARG A 243 16.16 8.21 1.43
N LEU A 244 15.60 7.22 0.73
CA LEU A 244 15.95 6.92 -0.67
C LEU A 244 15.41 7.96 -1.65
N LEU A 245 14.25 8.55 -1.35
CA LEU A 245 13.58 9.53 -2.20
C LEU A 245 14.13 10.95 -2.05
N GLU A 246 14.75 11.28 -0.92
CA GLU A 246 15.33 12.60 -0.65
C GLU A 246 16.24 13.15 -1.75
N PRO A 247 17.24 12.41 -2.28
CA PRO A 247 18.07 12.91 -3.37
C PRO A 247 17.30 13.13 -4.68
N LEU A 248 16.33 12.26 -5.00
CA LEU A 248 15.47 12.41 -6.18
C LEU A 248 14.62 13.68 -6.10
N LEU A 249 14.02 13.89 -4.94
CA LEU A 249 13.16 15.04 -4.70
C LEU A 249 13.98 16.32 -4.80
N LYS A 250 15.19 16.33 -4.25
CA LYS A 250 16.11 17.48 -4.39
C LYS A 250 16.43 17.79 -5.85
N GLN A 251 16.73 16.79 -6.69
CA GLN A 251 16.95 17.01 -8.13
C GLN A 251 15.73 17.59 -8.84
N ILE A 252 14.52 17.07 -8.56
CA ILE A 252 13.27 17.62 -9.12
C ILE A 252 13.12 19.10 -8.75
N LEU A 253 13.50 19.46 -7.53
CA LEU A 253 13.34 20.81 -6.99
C LEU A 253 14.43 21.77 -7.48
N ASP A 254 15.65 21.29 -7.70
CA ASP A 254 16.73 22.07 -8.30
C ASP A 254 16.43 22.40 -9.79
N ASP A 255 15.67 21.53 -10.49
CA ASP A 255 15.21 21.71 -11.88
C ASP A 255 13.97 22.63 -12.04
N LEU A 256 13.46 23.24 -10.97
CA LEU A 256 12.21 24.05 -10.97
C LEU A 256 12.24 25.30 -11.87
N GLY A 257 13.37 25.65 -12.50
CA GLY A 257 13.40 26.63 -13.59
C GLY A 257 12.42 26.32 -14.73
N ASN A 258 12.03 25.04 -14.88
CA ASN A 258 10.97 24.55 -15.76
C ASN A 258 9.78 24.00 -14.94
N ASN A 259 9.03 24.91 -14.30
CA ASN A 259 7.96 24.65 -13.31
C ASN A 259 7.00 23.49 -13.67
N ASP A 260 6.71 23.27 -14.95
CA ASP A 260 5.72 22.27 -15.39
C ASP A 260 6.23 20.85 -15.18
N GLN A 261 7.47 20.57 -15.58
CA GLN A 261 8.04 19.22 -15.52
C GLN A 261 8.19 18.74 -14.07
N ALA A 262 8.51 19.66 -13.14
CA ALA A 262 8.60 19.33 -11.73
C ALA A 262 7.26 18.82 -11.18
N CYS A 263 6.14 19.48 -11.47
CA CYS A 263 4.81 19.04 -11.04
C CYS A 263 4.45 17.64 -11.57
N TYR A 264 4.73 17.37 -12.85
CA TYR A 264 4.49 16.04 -13.43
C TYR A 264 5.40 14.97 -12.81
N ARG A 265 6.68 15.27 -12.56
CA ARG A 265 7.61 14.35 -11.90
C ARG A 265 7.22 14.04 -10.45
N ILE A 266 6.68 15.01 -9.70
CA ILE A 266 6.15 14.77 -8.35
C ILE A 266 4.97 13.81 -8.39
N LEU A 267 4.05 13.99 -9.34
CA LEU A 267 2.92 13.08 -9.52
C LEU A 267 3.39 11.67 -9.87
N GLU A 268 4.29 11.56 -10.84
CA GLU A 268 4.88 10.29 -11.26
C GLU A 268 5.55 9.58 -10.09
N LEU A 269 6.30 10.31 -9.26
CA LEU A 269 6.93 9.77 -8.06
C LEU A 269 5.91 9.22 -7.07
N CYS A 270 4.82 9.97 -6.81
CA CYS A 270 3.75 9.52 -5.93
C CYS A 270 3.06 8.25 -6.44
N ASN A 271 2.80 8.18 -7.75
CA ASN A 271 2.18 7.00 -8.37
C ASN A 271 3.11 5.79 -8.32
N LYS A 272 4.41 5.96 -8.63
CA LYS A 272 5.41 4.88 -8.53
C LYS A 272 5.57 4.38 -7.09
N GLU A 273 5.54 5.25 -6.09
CA GLU A 273 5.55 4.82 -4.69
C GLU A 273 4.31 4.01 -4.33
N TYR A 274 3.14 4.41 -4.82
CA TYR A 274 1.91 3.66 -4.57
C TYR A 274 1.93 2.28 -5.24
N GLU A 275 2.38 2.20 -6.49
CA GLU A 275 2.54 0.93 -7.21
C GLU A 275 3.56 0.01 -6.52
N LEU A 276 4.71 0.55 -6.12
CA LEU A 276 5.72 -0.20 -5.38
C LEU A 276 5.14 -0.73 -4.07
N PHE A 277 4.44 0.13 -3.32
CA PHE A 277 3.81 -0.22 -2.06
C PHE A 277 2.80 -1.36 -2.23
N ARG A 278 1.93 -1.29 -3.25
CA ARG A 278 0.97 -2.35 -3.60
C ARG A 278 1.62 -3.64 -4.09
N ARG A 279 2.79 -3.56 -4.72
CA ARG A 279 3.57 -4.75 -5.09
C ARG A 279 4.21 -5.39 -3.87
N PHE A 280 4.64 -4.60 -2.91
CA PHE A 280 5.33 -5.08 -1.71
C PHE A 280 4.34 -5.62 -0.65
N PHE A 281 3.26 -4.91 -0.39
CA PHE A 281 2.20 -5.31 0.55
C PHE A 281 0.94 -5.75 -0.20
N ASN A 282 0.29 -6.85 0.21
CA ASN A 282 -1.05 -7.18 -0.27
C ASN A 282 -2.05 -6.33 0.52
N VAL A 283 -2.44 -5.19 -0.05
CA VAL A 283 -3.14 -4.13 0.69
C VAL A 283 -4.66 -4.37 0.73
N ASP A 284 -5.21 -4.49 1.95
CA ASP A 284 -6.63 -4.18 2.28
C ASP A 284 -6.81 -3.64 3.72
N GLU A 285 -5.75 -3.26 4.45
CA GLU A 285 -5.86 -2.81 5.86
C GLU A 285 -5.46 -1.33 6.10
N ASN A 286 -6.08 -0.72 7.12
CA ASN A 286 -5.91 0.69 7.48
C ASN A 286 -4.47 1.08 7.84
N LEU A 287 -3.70 0.21 8.50
CA LEU A 287 -2.32 0.49 8.93
C LEU A 287 -1.37 0.63 7.73
N TYR A 288 -1.57 -0.16 6.69
CA TYR A 288 -0.82 -0.04 5.44
C TYR A 288 -1.07 1.31 4.77
N ASN A 289 -2.33 1.74 4.71
CA ASN A 289 -2.68 3.05 4.16
C ASN A 289 -1.99 4.20 4.92
N GLN A 290 -1.89 4.13 6.25
CA GLN A 290 -1.17 5.14 7.04
C GLN A 290 0.33 5.21 6.69
N SER A 291 0.97 4.07 6.42
CA SER A 291 2.39 4.03 6.04
C SER A 291 2.66 4.72 4.70
N ILE A 292 1.85 4.44 3.67
CA ILE A 292 2.00 5.11 2.37
C ILE A 292 1.58 6.58 2.44
N MET A 293 0.52 6.92 3.19
CA MET A 293 0.11 8.31 3.45
C MET A 293 1.29 9.13 3.97
N LYS A 294 2.05 8.60 4.94
CA LYS A 294 3.22 9.28 5.52
C LYS A 294 4.28 9.61 4.48
N ILE A 295 4.53 8.72 3.51
CA ILE A 295 5.50 8.95 2.43
C ILE A 295 4.99 10.05 1.48
N ILE A 296 3.75 9.92 1.01
CA ILE A 296 3.14 10.90 0.10
C ILE A 296 3.04 12.28 0.75
N GLU A 297 2.60 12.34 2.01
CA GLU A 297 2.54 13.57 2.78
C GLU A 297 3.92 14.23 2.89
N TRP A 298 4.97 13.46 3.18
CA TRP A 298 6.34 13.99 3.24
C TRP A 298 6.80 14.57 1.89
N ILE A 299 6.51 13.90 0.75
CA ILE A 299 6.82 14.42 -0.59
C ILE A 299 6.14 15.78 -0.78
N PHE A 300 4.85 15.88 -0.48
CA PHE A 300 4.08 17.12 -0.63
C PHE A 300 4.49 18.20 0.37
N GLN A 301 4.88 17.85 1.60
CA GLN A 301 5.37 18.82 2.58
C GLN A 301 6.64 19.50 2.05
N ILE A 302 7.61 18.75 1.55
CA ILE A 302 8.81 19.32 0.94
C ILE A 302 8.42 20.12 -0.30
N PHE A 303 7.64 19.56 -1.22
CA PHE A 303 7.24 20.26 -2.44
C PHE A 303 6.55 21.60 -2.14
N ASN A 304 5.63 21.61 -1.17
CA ASN A 304 4.93 22.82 -0.74
C ASN A 304 5.88 23.88 -0.16
N GLN A 305 6.92 23.49 0.60
CA GLN A 305 7.93 24.44 1.08
C GLN A 305 8.66 25.17 -0.06
N TYR A 306 8.84 24.51 -1.20
CA TYR A 306 9.41 25.13 -2.40
C TYR A 306 8.41 26.00 -3.13
N LEU A 307 7.17 25.53 -3.30
CA LEU A 307 6.09 26.35 -3.88
C LEU A 307 5.85 27.65 -3.09
N ILE A 308 6.05 27.62 -1.77
CA ILE A 308 5.96 28.79 -0.89
C ILE A 308 7.05 29.84 -1.18
N LYS A 309 8.09 29.54 -1.97
CA LYS A 309 9.07 30.55 -2.40
C LYS A 309 8.66 31.29 -3.67
N ILE A 310 7.67 30.77 -4.41
CA ILE A 310 7.20 31.37 -5.66
C ILE A 310 6.35 32.61 -5.33
N SER A 311 6.75 33.76 -5.87
CA SER A 311 6.09 35.04 -5.66
C SER A 311 5.43 35.61 -6.91
N GLN A 312 5.85 35.19 -8.11
CA GLN A 312 5.35 35.73 -9.37
C GLN A 312 3.94 35.19 -9.68
N PRO A 313 2.93 36.07 -9.89
CA PRO A 313 1.56 35.66 -10.19
C PRO A 313 1.43 34.80 -11.45
N SER A 314 2.19 35.12 -12.52
CA SER A 314 2.17 34.35 -13.78
C SER A 314 2.57 32.87 -13.57
N ILE A 315 3.59 32.63 -12.74
CA ILE A 315 4.02 31.27 -12.39
C ILE A 315 2.96 30.57 -11.53
N LEU A 316 2.37 31.28 -10.56
CA LEU A 316 1.32 30.73 -9.70
C LEU A 316 0.06 30.34 -10.48
N ILE A 317 -0.35 31.17 -11.46
CA ILE A 317 -1.46 30.87 -12.38
C ILE A 317 -1.17 29.59 -13.14
N LYS A 318 0.02 29.50 -13.76
CA LYS A 318 0.43 28.33 -14.53
C LYS A 318 0.41 27.05 -13.69
N LEU A 319 0.94 27.11 -12.47
CA LEU A 319 0.92 25.99 -11.54
C LEU A 319 -0.50 25.59 -11.13
N CYS A 320 -1.37 26.55 -10.83
CA CYS A 320 -2.77 26.27 -10.52
C CYS A 320 -3.46 25.53 -11.66
N LYS A 321 -3.24 25.95 -12.91
CA LYS A 321 -3.78 25.30 -14.11
C LYS A 321 -3.28 23.87 -14.27
N ILE A 322 -1.98 23.64 -14.06
CA ILE A 322 -1.38 22.31 -14.12
C ILE A 322 -2.02 21.40 -13.08
N PHE A 323 -2.09 21.84 -11.83
CA PHE A 323 -2.72 21.06 -10.76
C PHE A 323 -4.20 20.78 -11.03
N GLN A 324 -4.96 21.77 -11.51
CA GLN A 324 -6.36 21.57 -11.86
C GLN A 324 -6.53 20.58 -13.01
N LYS A 325 -5.67 20.63 -14.03
CA LYS A 325 -5.65 19.68 -15.15
C LYS A 325 -5.31 18.27 -14.66
N LEU A 326 -4.28 18.12 -13.83
CA LEU A 326 -3.89 16.83 -13.25
C LEU A 326 -5.02 16.22 -12.42
N ILE A 327 -5.69 17.01 -11.57
CA ILE A 327 -6.79 16.53 -10.72
C ILE A 327 -8.02 16.12 -11.56
N LYS A 328 -8.28 16.80 -12.68
CA LYS A 328 -9.44 16.55 -13.55
C LYS A 328 -9.23 15.40 -14.55
N ASN A 329 -8.04 15.27 -15.13
CA ASN A 329 -7.83 14.41 -16.30
C ASN A 329 -7.25 13.04 -16.00
N ASP A 330 -6.73 12.81 -14.80
CA ASP A 330 -6.02 11.57 -14.49
C ASP A 330 -6.82 10.75 -13.46
N ASP A 331 -7.66 9.86 -13.99
CA ASP A 331 -8.42 8.88 -13.20
C ASP A 331 -7.52 7.81 -12.56
N ASN A 332 -6.25 7.70 -12.99
CA ASN A 332 -5.29 6.76 -12.43
C ASN A 332 -4.58 7.32 -11.18
N ILE A 333 -4.81 8.59 -10.81
CA ILE A 333 -4.25 9.15 -9.57
C ILE A 333 -4.95 8.51 -8.38
N HIS A 334 -4.16 7.85 -7.52
CA HIS A 334 -4.67 7.30 -6.28
C HIS A 334 -5.31 8.39 -5.40
N MET A 335 -6.43 8.06 -4.73
CA MET A 335 -7.24 9.03 -3.97
C MET A 335 -6.42 9.81 -2.93
N ILE A 336 -5.42 9.17 -2.31
CA ILE A 336 -4.47 9.80 -1.36
C ILE A 336 -3.72 10.96 -2.03
N THR A 337 -3.04 10.68 -3.14
CA THR A 337 -2.29 11.68 -3.92
C THR A 337 -3.23 12.78 -4.40
N LYS A 338 -4.42 12.42 -4.89
CA LYS A 338 -5.44 13.38 -5.34
C LYS A 338 -5.87 14.34 -4.24
N ASN A 339 -6.00 13.88 -3.00
CA ASN A 339 -6.36 14.72 -1.86
C ASN A 339 -5.24 15.71 -1.49
N HIS A 340 -3.99 15.26 -1.47
CA HIS A 340 -2.85 16.17 -1.26
C HIS A 340 -2.72 17.21 -2.38
N MET A 341 -2.93 16.82 -3.63
CA MET A 341 -2.95 17.75 -4.76
C MET A 341 -4.06 18.80 -4.65
N LYS A 342 -5.26 18.41 -4.24
CA LYS A 342 -6.36 19.35 -3.99
C LYS A 342 -6.00 20.36 -2.89
N SER A 343 -5.36 19.90 -1.82
CA SER A 343 -4.88 20.76 -0.73
C SER A 343 -3.82 21.74 -1.23
N THR A 344 -2.80 21.24 -1.95
CA THR A 344 -1.76 22.09 -2.56
C THR A 344 -2.35 23.11 -3.55
N LEU A 345 -3.31 22.70 -4.39
CA LEU A 345 -4.02 23.62 -5.29
C LEU A 345 -4.77 24.70 -4.53
N ALA A 346 -5.45 24.37 -3.43
CA ALA A 346 -6.15 25.35 -2.61
C ALA A 346 -5.17 26.38 -2.03
N THR A 347 -4.03 25.93 -1.49
CA THR A 347 -2.97 26.83 -0.98
C THR A 347 -2.37 27.71 -2.08
N LEU A 348 -2.12 27.15 -3.28
CA LEU A 348 -1.62 27.92 -4.42
C LEU A 348 -2.62 28.99 -4.86
N LYS A 349 -3.91 28.66 -4.87
CA LYS A 349 -5.00 29.58 -5.20
C LYS A 349 -5.13 30.72 -4.20
N GLU A 350 -5.17 30.42 -2.91
CA GLU A 350 -5.20 31.42 -1.84
C GLU A 350 -4.01 32.39 -1.95
N ARG A 351 -2.82 31.83 -2.18
CA ARG A 351 -1.60 32.61 -2.34
C ARG A 351 -1.61 33.46 -3.61
N LEU A 352 -2.16 32.94 -4.71
CA LEU A 352 -2.35 33.69 -5.94
C LEU A 352 -3.27 34.89 -5.71
N VAL A 353 -4.42 34.70 -5.03
CA VAL A 353 -5.33 35.80 -4.65
C VAL A 353 -4.60 36.84 -3.84
N PHE A 354 -3.95 36.44 -2.74
CA PHE A 354 -3.19 37.36 -1.89
C PHE A 354 -2.13 38.13 -2.69
N ARG A 355 -1.43 37.46 -3.62
CA ARG A 355 -0.45 38.12 -4.48
C ARG A 355 -1.14 39.08 -5.44
N LEU A 356 -2.22 38.72 -6.11
CA LEU A 356 -2.90 39.62 -7.04
C LEU A 356 -3.52 40.84 -6.35
N GLU A 357 -3.94 40.71 -5.09
CA GLU A 357 -4.41 41.82 -4.26
C GLU A 357 -3.26 42.71 -3.78
N ALA A 358 -2.12 42.12 -3.39
CA ALA A 358 -0.96 42.84 -2.85
C ALA A 358 0.00 43.38 -3.92
N SER A 359 -0.03 42.84 -5.14
CA SER A 359 0.91 43.19 -6.21
C SER A 359 0.41 44.36 -7.03
N GLU A 360 1.28 45.34 -7.24
CA GLU A 360 1.39 46.05 -8.52
C GLU A 360 1.87 45.03 -9.56
N LEU A 361 0.93 44.29 -10.15
CA LEU A 361 1.21 43.34 -11.22
C LEU A 361 1.93 44.12 -12.33
N GLN A 362 3.15 43.69 -12.68
CA GLN A 362 3.96 44.24 -13.77
C GLN A 362 3.35 43.82 -15.12
N ILE A 363 2.07 44.12 -15.33
CA ILE A 363 1.39 43.85 -16.60
C ILE A 363 1.82 44.95 -17.56
N ILE A 364 2.49 44.53 -18.63
CA ILE A 364 3.14 45.45 -19.58
C ILE A 364 2.22 45.73 -20.78
N SER A 365 1.18 44.90 -20.99
CA SER A 365 0.20 45.06 -22.10
C SER A 365 -1.22 44.62 -21.76
N ALA A 366 -2.24 45.14 -22.46
CA ALA A 366 -3.63 44.74 -22.26
C ALA A 366 -3.90 43.31 -22.74
N LYS A 367 -3.08 42.79 -23.66
CA LYS A 367 -3.15 41.38 -24.08
C LYS A 367 -2.80 40.44 -22.93
N GLU A 368 -1.69 40.70 -22.23
CA GLU A 368 -1.30 39.93 -21.04
C GLU A 368 -2.36 40.03 -19.93
N LEU A 369 -2.98 41.21 -19.78
CA LEU A 369 -4.10 41.42 -18.86
C LEU A 369 -5.29 40.52 -19.22
N TYR A 370 -5.69 40.51 -20.49
CA TYR A 370 -6.79 39.69 -20.99
C TYR A 370 -6.54 38.19 -20.80
N GLU A 371 -5.35 37.72 -21.17
CA GLU A 371 -4.94 36.33 -20.98
C GLU A 371 -4.95 35.96 -19.49
N THR A 372 -4.45 36.85 -18.62
CA THR A 372 -4.49 36.68 -17.17
C THR A 372 -5.93 36.58 -16.65
N PHE A 373 -6.87 37.38 -17.14
CA PHE A 373 -8.28 37.32 -16.72
C PHE A 373 -8.97 36.05 -17.19
N SER A 374 -8.71 35.64 -18.43
CA SER A 374 -9.17 34.35 -18.95
C SER A 374 -8.71 33.22 -18.03
N ASP A 375 -7.44 33.25 -17.66
CA ASP A 375 -6.81 32.26 -16.79
C ASP A 375 -7.40 32.27 -15.37
N LEU A 376 -7.68 33.45 -14.80
CA LEU A 376 -8.24 33.55 -13.45
C LEU A 376 -9.67 33.01 -13.38
N LEU A 377 -10.50 33.28 -14.39
CA LEU A 377 -11.88 32.80 -14.42
C LEU A 377 -11.97 31.27 -14.66
N GLU A 378 -10.95 30.64 -15.25
CA GLU A 378 -10.83 29.18 -15.26
C GLU A 378 -10.49 28.60 -13.87
N LEU A 379 -9.76 29.38 -13.07
CA LEU A 379 -9.23 28.97 -11.77
C LEU A 379 -10.19 29.23 -10.61
N PHE A 380 -10.97 30.30 -10.64
CA PHE A 380 -11.80 30.75 -9.53
C PHE A 380 -13.26 30.94 -9.93
N PRO A 381 -14.20 30.85 -8.98
CA PRO A 381 -15.56 31.35 -9.15
C PRO A 381 -15.54 32.84 -9.52
N SER A 382 -16.53 33.28 -10.29
CA SER A 382 -16.64 34.66 -10.77
C SER A 382 -16.56 35.66 -9.63
N GLU A 383 -17.18 35.36 -8.47
CA GLU A 383 -17.29 36.25 -7.32
C GLU A 383 -15.94 36.63 -6.71
N ILE A 384 -14.94 35.72 -6.75
CA ILE A 384 -13.59 35.98 -6.22
C ILE A 384 -12.76 36.78 -7.24
N CYS A 385 -13.02 36.56 -8.53
CA CYS A 385 -12.31 37.25 -9.60
C CYS A 385 -12.71 38.71 -9.74
N GLU A 386 -13.92 39.09 -9.32
CA GLU A 386 -14.50 40.43 -9.56
C GLU A 386 -13.58 41.56 -9.07
N ASP A 387 -13.24 41.55 -7.78
CA ASP A 387 -12.42 42.60 -7.15
C ASP A 387 -10.98 42.59 -7.67
N ILE A 388 -10.44 41.40 -7.91
CA ILE A 388 -9.08 41.22 -8.43
C ILE A 388 -8.99 41.80 -9.84
N ILE A 389 -9.93 41.46 -10.72
CA ILE A 389 -9.96 41.94 -12.10
C ILE A 389 -10.11 43.46 -12.14
N ALA A 390 -11.01 44.03 -11.31
CA ALA A 390 -11.23 45.46 -11.24
C ALA A 390 -9.95 46.21 -10.80
N ASN A 391 -9.29 45.75 -9.73
CA ASN A 391 -8.05 46.34 -9.23
C ASN A 391 -6.93 46.27 -10.28
N GLN A 392 -6.80 45.14 -10.98
CA GLN A 392 -5.78 44.95 -12.00
C GLN A 392 -6.02 45.81 -13.25
N LEU A 393 -7.27 45.97 -13.69
CA LEU A 393 -7.66 46.92 -14.72
C LEU A 393 -7.28 48.35 -14.34
N GLU A 394 -7.63 48.78 -13.13
CA GLU A 394 -7.35 50.13 -12.67
C GLU A 394 -5.85 50.44 -12.64
N MET A 395 -5.04 49.51 -12.11
CA MET A 395 -3.58 49.66 -12.09
C MET A 395 -2.96 49.67 -13.48
N TYR A 396 -3.35 48.74 -14.35
CA TYR A 396 -2.85 48.70 -15.72
C TYR A 396 -3.11 50.02 -16.44
N ILE A 397 -4.33 50.56 -16.33
CA ILE A 397 -4.68 51.84 -16.93
C ILE A 397 -3.84 52.98 -16.36
N LYS A 398 -3.56 53.00 -15.04
CA LYS A 398 -2.66 53.98 -14.41
C LYS A 398 -1.23 53.88 -14.94
N VAL A 399 -0.70 52.67 -15.12
CA VAL A 399 0.65 52.42 -15.63
C VAL A 399 0.79 52.89 -17.08
N VAL A 400 -0.12 52.49 -17.97
CA VAL A 400 -0.08 52.89 -19.38
C VAL A 400 -0.24 54.40 -19.53
N SER A 401 -1.13 55.01 -18.74
CA SER A 401 -1.33 56.46 -18.74
C SER A 401 -0.05 57.21 -18.38
N ASN A 402 0.77 56.67 -17.47
CA ASN A 402 2.00 57.32 -17.00
C ASN A 402 3.27 56.81 -17.71
N SER A 403 3.13 56.06 -18.81
CA SER A 403 4.29 55.43 -19.45
C SER A 403 5.12 56.41 -20.28
N ASP A 404 6.41 56.53 -19.95
CA ASP A 404 7.40 57.28 -20.76
C ASP A 404 7.58 56.67 -22.16
N TYR A 405 7.13 55.43 -22.37
CA TYR A 405 7.18 54.72 -23.66
C TYR A 405 6.42 55.48 -24.75
N LEU A 406 5.26 56.05 -24.43
CA LEU A 406 4.45 56.82 -25.38
C LEU A 406 5.18 58.04 -25.95
N SER A 407 6.15 58.60 -25.22
CA SER A 407 6.95 59.75 -25.68
C SER A 407 7.94 59.41 -26.80
N LYS A 408 8.21 58.12 -27.05
CA LYS A 408 9.19 57.64 -28.04
C LYS A 408 8.56 57.27 -29.39
N LEU A 409 7.23 57.22 -29.46
CA LEU A 409 6.48 56.79 -30.64
C LEU A 409 6.06 57.99 -31.50
N ASN A 410 6.01 57.80 -32.82
CA ASN A 410 5.42 58.81 -33.70
C ASN A 410 3.87 58.79 -33.64
N GLN A 411 3.21 59.81 -34.18
CA GLN A 411 1.76 59.96 -34.07
C GLN A 411 0.95 58.76 -34.60
N THR A 412 1.39 58.15 -35.70
CA THR A 412 0.75 56.97 -36.29
C THR A 412 0.97 55.72 -35.42
N GLU A 413 2.20 55.53 -34.92
CA GLU A 413 2.55 54.44 -34.02
C GLU A 413 1.78 54.53 -32.69
N ILE A 414 1.60 55.74 -32.15
CA ILE A 414 0.78 55.99 -30.97
C ILE A 414 -0.67 55.59 -31.25
N SER A 415 -1.26 56.03 -32.35
CA SER A 415 -2.64 55.68 -32.68
C SER A 415 -2.85 54.17 -32.88
N ILE A 416 -1.89 53.46 -33.49
CA ILE A 416 -1.94 52.00 -33.65
C ILE A 416 -1.79 51.29 -32.30
N TYR A 417 -0.84 51.73 -31.47
CA TYR A 417 -0.64 51.20 -30.11
C TYR A 417 -1.91 51.37 -29.25
N PHE A 418 -2.50 52.56 -29.25
CA PHE A 418 -3.75 52.80 -28.53
C PHE A 418 -4.92 51.97 -29.07
N LEU A 419 -5.05 51.80 -30.39
CA LEU A 419 -6.08 50.91 -30.96
C LEU A 419 -5.92 49.46 -30.50
N TYR A 420 -4.67 48.98 -30.44
CA TYR A 420 -4.35 47.64 -29.95
C TYR A 420 -4.72 47.48 -28.47
N GLU A 421 -4.34 48.43 -27.61
CA GLU A 421 -4.65 48.38 -26.18
C GLU A 421 -6.17 48.54 -25.92
N MET A 422 -6.85 49.40 -26.68
CA MET A 422 -8.30 49.58 -26.57
C MET A 422 -9.08 48.33 -26.99
N LYS A 423 -8.63 47.59 -28.00
CA LYS A 423 -9.23 46.32 -28.38
C LYS A 423 -9.17 45.31 -27.25
N TYR A 424 -8.00 45.13 -26.65
CA TYR A 424 -7.83 44.16 -25.58
C TYR A 424 -8.54 44.59 -24.29
N LEU A 425 -8.57 45.88 -23.97
CA LEU A 425 -9.42 46.40 -22.90
C LEU A 425 -10.90 46.15 -23.18
N GLN A 426 -11.37 46.36 -24.41
CA GLN A 426 -12.74 46.04 -24.81
C GLN A 426 -13.04 44.55 -24.60
N LEU A 427 -12.13 43.67 -25.03
CA LEU A 427 -12.25 42.22 -24.78
C LEU A 427 -12.27 41.90 -23.29
N CYS A 428 -11.45 42.55 -22.45
CA CYS A 428 -11.51 42.40 -21.00
C CYS A 428 -12.88 42.79 -20.44
N PHE A 429 -13.42 43.95 -20.83
CA PHE A 429 -14.73 44.41 -20.36
C PHE A 429 -15.87 43.52 -20.85
N ASP A 430 -15.87 43.12 -22.12
CA ASP A 430 -16.84 42.18 -22.68
C ASP A 430 -16.76 40.83 -21.93
N TYR A 431 -15.54 40.38 -21.64
CA TYR A 431 -15.32 39.12 -20.94
C TYR A 431 -15.79 39.17 -19.49
N VAL A 432 -15.57 40.27 -18.77
CA VAL A 432 -16.13 40.50 -17.44
C VAL A 432 -17.65 40.52 -17.52
N ASN A 433 -18.23 41.39 -18.36
CA ASN A 433 -19.68 41.56 -18.49
C ASN A 433 -20.42 40.26 -18.84
N ASN A 434 -19.80 39.36 -19.59
CA ASN A 434 -20.40 38.08 -19.98
C ASN A 434 -20.28 36.98 -18.92
N ASN A 435 -19.31 37.10 -18.00
CA ASN A 435 -18.97 36.03 -17.04
C ASN A 435 -19.25 36.38 -15.56
N THR A 436 -19.68 37.61 -15.25
CA THR A 436 -19.95 38.06 -13.87
C THR A 436 -21.43 38.39 -13.69
N SER A 437 -21.97 38.07 -12.52
CA SER A 437 -23.41 38.08 -12.29
C SER A 437 -23.93 39.47 -11.93
N ASN A 438 -24.39 40.25 -12.90
CA ASN A 438 -25.19 41.49 -12.75
C ASN A 438 -24.65 42.57 -11.78
N THR A 439 -23.44 42.44 -11.25
CA THR A 439 -22.79 43.45 -10.42
C THR A 439 -22.36 44.59 -11.33
N GLU A 440 -22.96 45.76 -11.15
CA GLU A 440 -22.53 46.99 -11.83
C GLU A 440 -21.13 47.33 -11.31
N TYR A 441 -20.09 46.90 -12.01
CA TYR A 441 -18.73 47.29 -11.69
C TYR A 441 -18.59 48.79 -11.89
N GLU A 442 -18.16 49.51 -10.87
CA GLU A 442 -17.63 50.85 -11.04
C GLU A 442 -16.12 50.76 -11.23
N VAL A 443 -15.68 50.22 -12.37
CA VAL A 443 -14.29 50.50 -12.79
C VAL A 443 -14.25 52.01 -13.01
N GLY A 444 -13.47 52.72 -12.19
CA GLY A 444 -13.33 54.16 -12.29
C GLY A 444 -13.09 54.55 -13.74
N ILE A 445 -14.04 55.26 -14.34
CA ILE A 445 -13.92 55.78 -15.70
C ILE A 445 -12.76 56.79 -15.79
N GLU A 446 -12.37 57.37 -14.66
CA GLU A 446 -11.33 58.37 -14.53
C GLU A 446 -9.95 57.91 -15.06
N PRO A 447 -9.42 56.71 -14.73
CA PRO A 447 -8.28 56.12 -15.41
C PRO A 447 -8.41 56.01 -16.93
N LEU A 448 -9.54 55.52 -17.43
CA LEU A 448 -9.78 55.32 -18.87
C LEU A 448 -9.86 56.67 -19.61
N LEU A 449 -10.44 57.67 -18.93
CA LEU A 449 -10.42 59.07 -19.32
C LEU A 449 -9.03 59.69 -19.26
N CYS A 450 -8.17 59.30 -18.33
CA CYS A 450 -6.76 59.73 -18.27
C CYS A 450 -5.96 59.17 -19.46
N LEU A 451 -6.16 57.89 -19.79
CA LEU A 451 -5.51 57.24 -20.93
C LEU A 451 -5.92 57.91 -22.25
N LEU A 452 -7.20 58.25 -22.40
CA LEU A 452 -7.73 59.05 -23.51
C LEU A 452 -7.23 60.50 -23.51
N ALA A 453 -7.19 61.14 -22.34
CA ALA A 453 -6.65 62.48 -22.19
C ALA A 453 -5.18 62.53 -22.57
N ASN A 454 -4.40 61.48 -22.30
CA ASN A 454 -2.99 61.38 -22.67
C ASN A 454 -2.80 61.13 -24.17
N TYR A 455 -3.58 60.22 -24.78
CA TYR A 455 -3.63 60.09 -26.25
C TYR A 455 -3.91 61.45 -26.92
N LEU A 456 -4.95 62.13 -26.44
CA LEU A 456 -5.37 63.42 -26.96
C LEU A 456 -4.40 64.55 -26.60
N HIS A 457 -3.70 64.48 -25.46
CA HIS A 457 -2.67 65.44 -25.08
C HIS A 457 -1.45 65.34 -26.01
N VAL A 458 -1.02 64.11 -26.34
CA VAL A 458 0.06 63.88 -27.32
C VAL A 458 -0.36 64.37 -28.71
N GLN A 459 -1.60 64.12 -29.13
CA GLN A 459 -2.16 64.68 -30.37
C GLN A 459 -2.23 66.22 -30.34
N ALA A 460 -2.60 66.79 -29.19
CA ALA A 460 -2.76 68.23 -28.96
C ALA A 460 -1.44 69.00 -28.95
N GLN A 461 -0.39 68.46 -28.32
CA GLN A 461 0.95 69.05 -28.30
C GLN A 461 1.52 69.22 -29.72
N ASN A 462 1.05 68.43 -30.69
CA ASN A 462 1.48 68.47 -32.08
C ASN A 462 0.58 69.30 -33.01
N ILE A 463 -0.58 69.81 -32.56
CA ILE A 463 -1.60 70.39 -33.45
C ILE A 463 -1.98 71.85 -33.14
N SER A 464 -1.86 72.40 -31.91
CA SER A 464 -2.20 73.83 -31.63
C SER A 464 -1.90 74.26 -30.17
N PRO A 465 -1.72 75.57 -29.85
CA PRO A 465 -1.38 76.03 -28.49
C PRO A 465 -2.54 76.12 -27.48
N ASN A 466 -3.81 75.88 -27.87
CA ASN A 466 -4.94 75.96 -26.91
C ASN A 466 -6.01 74.83 -26.96
N PRO A 467 -5.63 73.54 -26.95
CA PRO A 467 -6.53 72.39 -27.07
C PRO A 467 -7.25 72.00 -25.76
N LYS A 468 -6.77 72.46 -24.61
CA LYS A 468 -7.33 72.09 -23.28
C LYS A 468 -8.78 72.56 -23.05
N LYS A 469 -9.19 73.70 -23.61
CA LYS A 469 -10.42 74.40 -23.19
C LYS A 469 -11.71 73.87 -23.84
N VAL A 470 -11.65 73.47 -25.11
CA VAL A 470 -12.80 72.91 -25.86
C VAL A 470 -13.03 71.44 -25.51
N PHE A 471 -11.96 70.72 -25.16
CA PHE A 471 -12.08 69.33 -24.74
C PHE A 471 -12.65 69.21 -23.32
N LEU A 472 -12.14 69.98 -22.34
CA LEU A 472 -12.65 69.94 -20.97
C LEU A 472 -14.18 70.19 -20.89
N SER A 473 -14.75 71.03 -21.77
CA SER A 473 -16.21 71.26 -21.81
C SER A 473 -17.03 70.08 -22.35
N ASN A 474 -16.53 69.33 -23.33
CA ASN A 474 -17.17 68.10 -23.82
C ASN A 474 -16.86 66.89 -22.93
N PHE A 475 -15.75 66.94 -22.20
CA PHE A 475 -15.27 65.92 -21.26
C PHE A 475 -16.09 65.87 -19.97
N PHE A 476 -16.49 67.02 -19.42
CA PHE A 476 -17.33 67.08 -18.21
C PHE A 476 -18.79 66.68 -18.45
N SER A 477 -19.28 66.62 -19.69
CA SER A 477 -20.64 66.13 -19.98
C SER A 477 -20.73 64.59 -19.95
N MET A 478 -19.64 63.88 -20.27
CA MET A 478 -19.56 62.40 -20.21
C MET A 478 -19.43 61.87 -18.77
N LYS A 479 -18.87 62.64 -17.84
CA LYS A 479 -18.64 62.26 -16.42
C LYS A 479 -19.92 61.93 -15.63
N SER A 480 -21.12 62.17 -16.20
CA SER A 480 -22.40 62.14 -15.48
C SER A 480 -23.28 60.90 -15.69
N LYS A 481 -22.90 59.90 -16.51
CA LYS A 481 -23.89 58.91 -16.98
C LYS A 481 -23.50 57.43 -17.14
N THR A 482 -22.28 56.99 -16.92
CA THR A 482 -21.87 55.71 -17.51
C THR A 482 -21.69 54.61 -16.47
N LYS A 483 -22.53 53.56 -16.58
CA LYS A 483 -22.37 52.26 -15.91
C LYS A 483 -21.38 51.41 -16.72
N THR A 484 -20.83 50.33 -16.15
CA THR A 484 -19.86 49.47 -16.87
C THR A 484 -20.35 48.89 -18.20
N ARG A 485 -21.67 48.74 -18.35
CA ARG A 485 -22.33 48.36 -19.61
C ARG A 485 -22.05 49.34 -20.76
N ASP A 486 -21.66 50.58 -20.44
CA ASP A 486 -21.32 51.62 -21.40
C ASP A 486 -19.83 51.63 -21.77
N CYS A 487 -18.93 51.04 -20.97
CA CYS A 487 -17.48 51.14 -21.20
C CYS A 487 -17.02 50.42 -22.48
N SER A 488 -17.53 49.22 -22.76
CA SER A 488 -17.21 48.50 -24.01
C SER A 488 -17.72 49.25 -25.24
N THR A 489 -18.95 49.79 -25.17
CA THR A 489 -19.55 50.61 -26.23
C THR A 489 -18.76 51.90 -26.44
N ILE A 490 -18.34 52.57 -25.36
CA ILE A 490 -17.49 53.78 -25.42
C ILE A 490 -16.14 53.46 -26.05
N LEU A 491 -15.50 52.35 -25.68
CA LEU A 491 -14.24 51.90 -26.26
C LEU A 491 -14.37 51.60 -27.77
N ALA A 492 -15.47 50.98 -28.19
CA ALA A 492 -15.77 50.71 -29.59
C ALA A 492 -15.98 52.02 -30.39
N ASP A 493 -16.76 52.95 -29.85
CA ASP A 493 -17.01 54.26 -30.46
C ASP A 493 -15.73 55.10 -30.56
N LEU A 494 -14.88 55.05 -29.54
CA LEU A 494 -13.58 55.74 -29.53
C LEU A 494 -12.60 55.14 -30.53
N SER A 495 -12.54 53.81 -30.61
CA SER A 495 -11.71 53.11 -31.60
C SER A 495 -12.15 53.47 -33.03
N SER A 496 -13.47 53.52 -33.27
CA SER A 496 -14.05 54.03 -34.52
C SER A 496 -13.62 55.47 -34.83
N GLN A 497 -13.64 56.38 -33.84
CA GLN A 497 -13.18 57.76 -34.04
C GLN A 497 -11.68 57.88 -34.31
N ILE A 498 -10.86 57.05 -33.65
CA ILE A 498 -9.41 57.00 -33.89
C ILE A 498 -9.15 56.49 -35.32
N CYS A 499 -9.83 55.44 -35.77
CA CYS A 499 -9.72 54.95 -37.15
C CYS A 499 -10.15 55.99 -38.20
N LYS A 500 -11.26 56.72 -37.96
CA LYS A 500 -11.70 57.83 -38.83
C LYS A 500 -10.68 58.97 -38.91
N LYS A 501 -10.00 59.27 -37.80
CA LYS A 501 -8.94 60.29 -37.74
C LYS A 501 -7.63 59.81 -38.35
N LEU A 502 -7.29 58.53 -38.17
CA LEU A 502 -6.14 57.89 -38.79
C LEU A 502 -6.24 57.88 -40.30
N LYS A 503 -7.46 58.06 -40.85
CA LYS A 503 -7.77 58.36 -42.25
C LYS A 503 -6.65 57.85 -43.13
N LEU A 504 -6.52 56.51 -43.16
CA LEU A 504 -5.58 55.78 -44.00
C LEU A 504 -5.56 56.53 -45.33
N GLU A 505 -4.47 57.23 -45.61
CA GLU A 505 -4.41 58.39 -46.51
C GLU A 505 -4.66 58.06 -48.00
N LYS A 506 -5.27 56.91 -48.29
CA LYS A 506 -5.71 56.54 -49.62
C LYS A 506 -7.13 56.00 -49.54
N GLU A 507 -8.02 56.68 -50.26
CA GLU A 507 -9.42 56.34 -50.49
C GLU A 507 -9.64 54.98 -51.21
N ASN A 508 -8.70 54.03 -51.17
CA ASN A 508 -8.79 52.72 -51.80
C ASN A 508 -7.94 51.69 -51.03
N VAL A 509 -8.30 51.38 -49.78
CA VAL A 509 -7.75 50.22 -49.07
C VAL A 509 -8.89 49.26 -48.81
N THR A 510 -8.84 48.09 -49.44
CA THR A 510 -9.87 47.03 -49.31
C THR A 510 -9.49 45.95 -48.31
N SER A 511 -8.22 45.89 -47.89
CA SER A 511 -7.71 44.98 -46.86
C SER A 511 -6.44 45.52 -46.20
N ILE A 512 -6.24 45.26 -44.91
CA ILE A 512 -4.99 45.57 -44.20
C ILE A 512 -3.77 44.92 -44.84
N SER A 513 -3.93 43.78 -45.50
CA SER A 513 -2.86 43.09 -46.22
C SER A 513 -2.21 43.95 -47.33
N GLU A 514 -2.87 45.03 -47.74
CA GLU A 514 -2.42 45.97 -48.77
C GLU A 514 -1.70 47.21 -48.17
N ILE A 515 -1.84 47.46 -46.87
CA ILE A 515 -1.20 48.60 -46.19
C ILE A 515 0.18 48.17 -45.67
N LYS A 516 1.25 48.57 -46.37
CA LYS A 516 2.61 48.54 -45.82
C LYS A 516 2.77 49.64 -44.78
N ILE A 517 2.29 49.42 -43.56
CA ILE A 517 2.57 50.31 -42.42
C ILE A 517 3.95 49.94 -41.88
N GLU A 518 4.96 50.73 -42.22
CA GLU A 518 6.30 50.61 -41.61
C GLU A 518 6.28 51.32 -40.24
N CYS A 519 6.02 50.57 -39.16
CA CYS A 519 6.10 51.02 -37.77
C CYS A 519 7.28 50.35 -37.05
N PRO A 520 8.53 50.78 -37.30
CA PRO A 520 9.73 50.12 -36.76
C PRO A 520 9.85 50.24 -35.24
N SER A 521 9.16 51.18 -34.60
CA SER A 521 9.22 51.40 -33.15
C SER A 521 8.16 50.62 -32.38
N LEU A 522 7.19 49.99 -33.07
CA LEU A 522 6.18 49.14 -32.44
C LEU A 522 6.65 47.67 -32.37
N PRO A 523 6.22 46.92 -31.33
CA PRO A 523 6.47 45.49 -31.25
C PRO A 523 5.89 44.78 -32.49
N PRO A 524 6.69 43.98 -33.24
CA PRO A 524 6.24 43.29 -34.45
C PRO A 524 5.13 42.26 -34.18
N GLU A 525 4.93 41.87 -32.92
CA GLU A 525 3.86 40.98 -32.46
C GLU A 525 2.47 41.59 -32.67
N ILE A 526 2.32 42.91 -32.58
CA ILE A 526 1.03 43.62 -32.78
C ILE A 526 0.49 43.33 -34.19
N PHE A 527 1.36 43.37 -35.20
CA PHE A 527 0.99 43.15 -36.61
C PHE A 527 0.85 41.67 -36.99
N LYS A 528 1.15 40.75 -36.06
CA LYS A 528 0.98 39.30 -36.24
C LYS A 528 -0.23 38.77 -35.48
N ASP A 529 -0.89 39.59 -34.67
CA ASP A 529 -2.04 39.17 -33.87
C ASP A 529 -3.32 39.10 -34.73
N PRO A 530 -3.89 37.90 -34.98
CA PRO A 530 -5.08 37.75 -35.80
C PRO A 530 -6.31 38.43 -35.21
N ASN A 531 -6.41 38.57 -33.88
CA ASN A 531 -7.54 39.25 -33.23
C ASN A 531 -7.52 40.75 -33.52
N PHE A 532 -6.35 41.37 -33.45
CA PHE A 532 -6.17 42.77 -33.80
C PHE A 532 -6.36 43.03 -35.30
N ILE A 533 -5.82 42.17 -36.18
CA ILE A 533 -6.02 42.28 -37.64
C ILE A 533 -7.51 42.21 -37.98
N THR A 534 -8.22 41.20 -37.47
CA THR A 534 -9.67 41.03 -37.71
C THR A 534 -10.46 42.23 -37.16
N TYR A 535 -10.06 42.79 -36.02
CA TYR A 535 -10.69 43.96 -35.45
C TYR A 535 -10.51 45.21 -36.32
N LEU A 536 -9.29 45.46 -36.77
CA LEU A 536 -9.00 46.56 -37.68
C LEU A 536 -9.75 46.38 -39.01
N ASP A 537 -9.78 45.17 -39.59
CA ASP A 537 -10.53 44.87 -40.82
C ASP A 537 -12.04 45.09 -40.60
N SER A 538 -12.57 44.73 -39.42
CA SER A 538 -13.96 45.00 -39.06
C SER A 538 -14.25 46.50 -39.01
N ILE A 539 -13.34 47.32 -38.46
CA ILE A 539 -13.54 48.77 -38.40
C ILE A 539 -13.45 49.39 -39.80
N ILE A 540 -12.49 48.95 -40.62
CA ILE A 540 -12.31 49.40 -42.01
C ILE A 540 -13.51 49.01 -42.88
N ASN A 541 -14.11 47.84 -42.67
CA ASN A 541 -15.29 47.42 -43.44
C ASN A 541 -16.59 48.12 -42.99
N THR A 542 -16.60 48.69 -41.78
CA THR A 542 -17.79 49.37 -41.22
C THR A 542 -17.86 50.85 -41.60
N TYR A 543 -16.75 51.48 -42.00
CA TYR A 543 -16.62 52.91 -42.24
C TYR A 543 -15.78 53.21 -43.47
#